data_AF-U2FEF3-F1
#
_entry.id   AF-U2FEF3-F1
#
_cell.length_a   1.000
_cell.length_b   1.000
_cell.length_c   1.000
_cell.angle_alpha   90.00
_cell.angle_beta   90.00
_cell.angle_gamma   90.00
#
_symmetry.space_group_name_H-M   'P 1'
#
loop_
_entity.id
_entity.type
_entity.pdbx_description
1 polymer ?
#
loop_
_entity_poly.entity_id
_entity_poly.type
_entity_poly.pdbx_seq_one_letter_code
_entity_poly.pdbx_strand_id
1 'polypeptide(L)'
;MEHRRMNRSLHPHPCARDGNRGAGLRMALTALVLGAAGVGHAHASTATCINTSSSKLGELPSGFKIAADAPIGTVLWSKDGIEIAASCWMKVPGSRAVEATLYRWADDPDLTANGLTLYVTYDGNRGHGTSSLPMGTTIKSIGKTAVTAKVDVELVKSGATPSVAKPFPVLSVLTALIGGPDNSTADATRYLMYGFDNISFQPTTCTTTTPSVSVDLGAHALNASSGIGSGAGSTSKSKGFAIGLRCDTGVAGAFEVNLTLDGKAVDASKGVLALSSSSDASGVGIQLLKGDDTPVELGTPWKVSDSPSASATFSVPLSARYYQTGATAKPGIANSSATFTVTYK
;
A
#
# COMPACT_ATOMS: atom_id res chain seq x y z
N MET A 1 4.56 -69.76 -19.59
CA MET A 1 5.47 -69.96 -18.45
C MET A 1 4.95 -69.09 -17.31
N GLU A 2 3.88 -69.49 -16.61
CA GLU A 2 3.87 -70.44 -15.46
C GLU A 2 4.77 -69.95 -14.31
N HIS A 3 4.43 -69.99 -13.01
CA HIS A 3 3.28 -70.43 -12.22
C HIS A 3 3.54 -69.88 -10.78
N ARG A 4 2.59 -69.24 -10.08
CA ARG A 4 1.68 -69.75 -9.01
C ARG A 4 2.25 -70.10 -7.61
N ARG A 5 1.51 -69.56 -6.60
CA ARG A 5 1.12 -70.05 -5.23
C ARG A 5 2.14 -69.96 -4.10
N MET A 6 1.86 -69.35 -2.93
CA MET A 6 0.83 -69.56 -1.85
C MET A 6 0.99 -70.84 -1.00
N ASN A 7 1.33 -70.69 0.30
CA ASN A 7 0.73 -71.30 1.52
C ASN A 7 1.56 -70.85 2.76
N ARG A 8 1.07 -70.32 3.90
CA ARG A 8 -0.05 -70.57 4.86
C ARG A 8 0.25 -71.63 5.93
N SER A 9 -0.09 -71.27 7.20
CA SER A 9 -0.46 -72.13 8.36
C SER A 9 0.68 -72.46 9.35
N LEU A 10 0.55 -72.55 10.69
CA LEU A 10 -0.36 -72.14 11.78
C LEU A 10 0.36 -72.56 13.11
N HIS A 11 -0.01 -71.92 14.23
CA HIS A 11 0.29 -72.20 15.68
C HIS A 11 0.24 -73.69 16.13
N PRO A 12 0.70 -74.12 17.36
CA PRO A 12 0.47 -73.47 18.68
C PRO A 12 1.50 -73.67 19.86
N HIS A 13 1.20 -72.98 20.98
CA HIS A 13 1.67 -73.11 22.40
C HIS A 13 1.34 -74.49 23.06
N PRO A 14 1.46 -74.75 24.41
CA PRO A 14 2.20 -74.17 25.57
C PRO A 14 2.87 -75.25 26.50
N CYS A 15 3.33 -74.85 27.71
CA CYS A 15 3.46 -75.57 29.02
C CYS A 15 4.87 -75.50 29.63
N ALA A 16 5.12 -75.45 30.94
CA ALA A 16 4.38 -75.18 32.18
C ALA A 16 5.38 -75.31 33.37
N ARG A 17 5.08 -74.63 34.51
CA ARG A 17 5.37 -75.01 35.93
C ARG A 17 6.84 -75.15 36.38
N ASP A 18 7.25 -75.00 37.64
CA ASP A 18 6.73 -74.74 39.01
C ASP A 18 7.98 -74.15 39.74
N GLY A 19 8.00 -73.36 40.82
CA GLY A 19 7.22 -73.36 42.05
C GLY A 19 8.21 -73.30 43.23
N ASN A 20 7.85 -72.55 44.30
CA ASN A 20 8.04 -72.86 45.74
C ASN A 20 8.62 -71.75 46.66
N ARG A 21 7.71 -71.23 47.51
CA ARG A 21 7.73 -70.91 48.97
C ARG A 21 9.09 -70.71 49.70
N GLY A 22 9.27 -69.83 50.69
CA GLY A 22 8.39 -68.92 51.44
C GLY A 22 9.06 -68.36 52.71
N ALA A 23 8.38 -67.39 53.34
CA ALA A 23 8.40 -66.93 54.76
C ALA A 23 9.61 -66.13 55.33
N GLY A 24 9.31 -64.96 55.94
CA GLY A 24 10.20 -64.25 56.85
C GLY A 24 9.80 -62.80 57.17
N LEU A 25 8.97 -62.62 58.19
CA LEU A 25 8.43 -61.36 58.74
C LEU A 25 9.49 -60.51 59.48
N ARG A 26 9.51 -59.17 59.29
CA ARG A 26 9.74 -58.16 60.36
C ARG A 26 9.52 -56.71 59.88
N MET A 27 8.68 -56.00 60.63
CA MET A 27 8.34 -54.57 60.54
C MET A 27 9.55 -53.66 60.75
N ALA A 28 9.61 -52.54 60.02
CA ALA A 28 10.13 -51.27 60.53
C ALA A 28 9.46 -50.08 59.83
N LEU A 29 8.85 -49.21 60.64
CA LEU A 29 8.24 -47.92 60.34
C LEU A 29 9.13 -47.06 59.43
N THR A 30 8.59 -46.47 58.36
CA THR A 30 9.19 -45.30 57.70
C THR A 30 8.16 -44.17 57.72
N ALA A 31 8.51 -43.10 58.44
CA ALA A 31 7.67 -41.93 58.61
C ALA A 31 7.53 -41.17 57.28
N LEU A 32 6.28 -40.83 56.99
CA LEU A 32 5.81 -40.10 55.82
C LEU A 32 6.25 -38.63 55.94
N VAL A 33 7.28 -38.20 55.20
CA VAL A 33 7.53 -36.78 54.94
C VAL A 33 6.64 -36.38 53.76
N LEU A 34 5.45 -35.83 54.04
CA LEU A 34 4.66 -35.16 53.01
C LEU A 34 5.39 -33.89 52.59
N GLY A 35 5.86 -33.89 51.34
CA GLY A 35 6.45 -32.73 50.71
C GLY A 35 5.47 -31.55 50.67
N ALA A 36 5.87 -30.44 51.25
CA ALA A 36 5.39 -29.12 50.85
C ALA A 36 6.01 -28.76 49.50
N ALA A 37 5.62 -29.48 48.44
CA ALA A 37 5.70 -28.98 47.09
C ALA A 37 4.32 -28.40 46.77
N GLY A 38 4.04 -27.23 47.35
CA GLY A 38 2.98 -26.37 46.85
C GLY A 38 3.35 -26.06 45.41
N VAL A 39 2.75 -26.77 44.46
CA VAL A 39 2.72 -26.39 43.07
C VAL A 39 1.95 -25.08 43.05
N GLY A 40 2.69 -23.98 43.19
CA GLY A 40 2.22 -22.66 42.86
C GLY A 40 1.78 -22.74 41.42
N HIS A 41 0.49 -22.99 41.22
CA HIS A 41 -0.15 -22.67 39.97
C HIS A 41 0.11 -21.18 39.82
N ALA A 42 1.00 -20.83 38.90
CA ALA A 42 1.14 -19.45 38.48
C ALA A 42 -0.27 -19.04 38.04
N HIS A 43 -0.98 -18.35 38.93
CA HIS A 43 -2.24 -17.71 38.59
C HIS A 43 -1.86 -16.72 37.50
N ALA A 44 -2.13 -17.09 36.25
CA ALA A 44 -2.12 -16.17 35.14
C ALA A 44 -3.07 -15.05 35.55
N SER A 45 -2.50 -13.98 36.09
CA SER A 45 -3.27 -12.92 36.71
C SER A 45 -3.78 -12.08 35.56
N THR A 46 -4.93 -12.47 35.03
CA THR A 46 -5.57 -11.83 33.89
C THR A 46 -6.21 -10.54 34.39
N ALA A 47 -5.80 -9.41 33.82
CA ALA A 47 -6.40 -8.11 34.10
C ALA A 47 -7.61 -7.91 33.19
N THR A 48 -8.63 -7.21 33.67
CA THR A 48 -9.80 -6.81 32.87
C THR A 48 -9.75 -5.32 32.60
N CYS A 49 -10.05 -4.92 31.38
CA CYS A 49 -10.08 -3.54 30.90
C CYS A 49 -11.43 -3.23 30.27
N ILE A 50 -12.01 -2.08 30.62
CA ILE A 50 -13.22 -1.55 29.96
C ILE A 50 -12.87 -0.29 29.17
N ASN A 51 -13.52 -0.13 28.02
CA ASN A 51 -13.34 1.06 27.19
C ASN A 51 -13.85 2.30 27.93
N THR A 52 -13.06 3.38 27.93
CA THR A 52 -13.45 4.70 28.45
C THR A 52 -13.33 5.80 27.41
N SER A 53 -13.12 5.45 26.15
CA SER A 53 -13.09 6.33 24.96
C SER A 53 -14.06 5.81 23.90
N SER A 54 -13.97 6.37 22.68
CA SER A 54 -14.54 5.72 21.51
C SER A 54 -13.87 4.37 21.27
N SER A 55 -14.66 3.33 20.95
CA SER A 55 -14.14 2.05 20.41
C SER A 55 -13.84 2.12 18.91
N LYS A 56 -14.30 3.18 18.24
CA LYS A 56 -14.12 3.40 16.80
C LYS A 56 -12.82 4.15 16.54
N LEU A 57 -11.88 3.50 15.86
CA LEU A 57 -10.63 4.10 15.41
C LEU A 57 -10.88 5.02 14.21
N GLY A 58 -11.68 4.55 13.26
CA GLY A 58 -12.05 5.28 12.07
C GLY A 58 -13.20 4.63 11.32
N GLU A 59 -13.59 5.27 10.23
CA GLU A 59 -14.55 4.76 9.27
C GLU A 59 -14.13 5.20 7.88
N LEU A 60 -14.05 4.23 6.96
CA LEU A 60 -13.83 4.54 5.56
C LEU A 60 -15.05 5.31 5.01
N PRO A 61 -14.85 6.24 4.07
CA PRO A 61 -15.95 6.92 3.38
C PRO A 61 -16.91 5.92 2.72
N SER A 62 -18.20 6.26 2.66
CA SER A 62 -19.19 5.45 1.95
C SER A 62 -18.85 5.35 0.46
N GLY A 63 -18.86 4.13 -0.10
CA GLY A 63 -18.52 3.92 -1.51
C GLY A 63 -17.03 4.13 -1.79
N PHE A 64 -16.18 3.61 -0.91
CA PHE A 64 -14.73 3.75 -0.98
C PHE A 64 -14.19 3.05 -2.23
N LYS A 65 -13.78 3.83 -3.23
CA LYS A 65 -13.20 3.34 -4.47
C LYS A 65 -11.69 3.27 -4.32
N ILE A 66 -11.08 2.18 -4.75
CA ILE A 66 -9.64 1.96 -4.72
C ILE A 66 -9.14 1.75 -6.14
N ALA A 67 -8.02 2.37 -6.49
CA ALA A 67 -7.37 2.16 -7.78
C ALA A 67 -6.90 0.70 -7.84
N ALA A 68 -7.43 -0.06 -8.80
CA ALA A 68 -7.15 -1.49 -8.92
C ALA A 68 -5.65 -1.76 -9.18
N ASP A 69 -4.99 -0.81 -9.81
CA ASP A 69 -3.58 -0.77 -10.19
C ASP A 69 -2.67 -0.04 -9.18
N ALA A 70 -3.22 0.44 -8.05
CA ALA A 70 -2.42 1.12 -7.03
C ALA A 70 -1.18 0.29 -6.63
N PRO A 71 0.03 0.89 -6.61
CA PRO A 71 1.24 0.19 -6.22
C PRO A 71 1.15 -0.39 -4.79
N ILE A 72 1.78 -1.54 -4.57
CA ILE A 72 1.93 -2.10 -3.22
C ILE A 72 2.75 -1.12 -2.36
N GLY A 73 2.29 -0.89 -1.14
CA GLY A 73 2.80 0.12 -0.20
C GLY A 73 2.00 1.42 -0.19
N THR A 74 1.07 1.61 -1.14
CA THR A 74 0.23 2.81 -1.18
C THR A 74 -0.68 2.89 0.04
N VAL A 75 -0.63 4.01 0.76
CA VAL A 75 -1.60 4.36 1.80
C VAL A 75 -2.86 4.88 1.13
N LEU A 76 -3.97 4.16 1.28
CA LEU A 76 -5.25 4.45 0.63
C LEU A 76 -6.15 5.34 1.50
N TRP A 77 -6.02 5.21 2.82
CA TRP A 77 -6.72 6.00 3.81
C TRP A 77 -5.89 6.05 5.08
N SER A 78 -5.88 7.18 5.78
CA SER A 78 -5.21 7.33 7.06
C SER A 78 -6.03 8.20 8.02
N LYS A 79 -5.82 7.96 9.31
CA LYS A 79 -6.26 8.85 10.37
C LYS A 79 -5.30 8.78 11.54
N ASP A 80 -4.77 9.94 11.88
CA ASP A 80 -3.71 10.07 12.85
C ASP A 80 -4.23 10.63 14.17
N GLY A 81 -3.51 10.32 15.24
CA GLY A 81 -3.68 10.89 16.56
C GLY A 81 -4.97 10.49 17.26
N ILE A 82 -5.44 9.27 17.02
CA ILE A 82 -6.64 8.72 17.64
C ILE A 82 -6.34 8.42 19.11
N GLU A 83 -7.00 9.15 20.01
CA GLU A 83 -6.93 8.88 21.44
C GLU A 83 -7.84 7.72 21.83
N ILE A 84 -7.24 6.69 22.43
CA ILE A 84 -7.94 5.53 22.98
C ILE A 84 -7.63 5.38 24.46
N ALA A 85 -8.64 5.00 25.24
CA ALA A 85 -8.54 4.91 26.70
C ALA A 85 -9.29 3.70 27.25
N ALA A 86 -8.74 3.14 28.33
CA ALA A 86 -9.32 2.05 29.07
C ALA A 86 -9.18 2.27 30.59
N SER A 87 -10.12 1.73 31.35
CA SER A 87 -9.99 1.54 32.79
C SER A 87 -9.75 0.06 33.08
N CYS A 88 -8.57 -0.26 33.62
CA CYS A 88 -8.13 -1.63 33.86
C CYS A 88 -7.99 -1.96 35.36
N TRP A 89 -8.24 -3.22 35.74
CA TRP A 89 -8.00 -3.73 37.09
C TRP A 89 -7.67 -5.22 37.07
N MET A 90 -7.01 -5.73 38.11
CA MET A 90 -6.78 -7.15 38.27
C MET A 90 -8.10 -7.88 38.56
N LYS A 91 -8.41 -8.98 37.86
CA LYS A 91 -9.62 -9.78 38.13
C LYS A 91 -9.68 -10.28 39.57
N VAL A 92 -8.52 -10.66 40.12
CA VAL A 92 -8.36 -11.07 41.51
C VAL A 92 -7.60 -9.95 42.24
N PRO A 93 -8.28 -9.16 43.10
CA PRO A 93 -7.63 -8.13 43.89
C PRO A 93 -6.48 -8.69 44.73
N GLY A 94 -5.38 -7.95 44.82
CA GLY A 94 -4.18 -8.41 45.55
C GLY A 94 -3.22 -9.28 44.72
N SER A 95 -3.59 -9.61 43.47
CA SER A 95 -2.68 -10.29 42.53
C SER A 95 -1.49 -9.41 42.16
N ARG A 96 -0.45 -10.01 41.60
CA ARG A 96 0.72 -9.28 41.09
C ARG A 96 0.26 -8.24 40.06
N ALA A 97 0.69 -7.00 40.24
CA ALA A 97 0.49 -5.93 39.28
C ALA A 97 1.15 -6.30 37.94
N VAL A 98 0.47 -6.00 36.83
CA VAL A 98 0.91 -6.33 35.48
C VAL A 98 1.01 -5.08 34.62
N GLU A 99 1.84 -5.11 33.59
CA GLU A 99 1.93 -4.01 32.63
C GLU A 99 0.74 -4.02 31.67
N ALA A 100 0.15 -2.85 31.45
CA ALA A 100 -0.86 -2.66 30.42
C ALA A 100 -0.21 -2.77 29.04
N THR A 101 -0.87 -3.49 28.15
CA THR A 101 -0.34 -3.82 26.82
C THR A 101 -1.32 -3.34 25.76
N LEU A 102 -0.80 -2.65 24.75
CA LEU A 102 -1.51 -2.42 23.50
C LEU A 102 -1.21 -3.59 22.56
N TYR A 103 -2.25 -4.26 22.09
CA TYR A 103 -2.11 -5.27 21.05
C TYR A 103 -2.49 -4.70 19.71
N ARG A 104 -1.57 -4.78 18.75
CA ARG A 104 -1.94 -4.72 17.34
C ARG A 104 -2.50 -6.09 16.98
N TRP A 105 -3.72 -6.13 16.45
CA TRP A 105 -4.40 -7.39 16.19
C TRP A 105 -3.93 -8.03 14.87
N ALA A 106 -4.25 -9.32 14.72
CA ALA A 106 -3.93 -10.07 13.51
C ALA A 106 -4.63 -9.45 12.28
N ASP A 107 -4.00 -9.60 11.12
CA ASP A 107 -4.58 -9.13 9.87
C ASP A 107 -5.87 -9.87 9.57
N ASP A 108 -6.87 -9.13 9.10
CA ASP A 108 -8.14 -9.71 8.70
C ASP A 108 -7.98 -10.52 7.39
N PRO A 109 -8.42 -11.79 7.36
CA PRO A 109 -8.23 -12.66 6.20
C PRO A 109 -9.01 -12.17 4.96
N ASP A 110 -10.17 -11.54 5.14
CA ASP A 110 -11.00 -11.06 4.03
C ASP A 110 -10.41 -9.76 3.45
N LEU A 111 -9.81 -8.90 4.28
CA LEU A 111 -9.03 -7.75 3.78
C LEU A 111 -7.78 -8.19 3.03
N THR A 112 -6.99 -9.08 3.62
CA THR A 112 -5.73 -9.54 3.02
C THR A 112 -5.95 -10.33 1.74
N ALA A 113 -7.06 -11.06 1.62
CA ALA A 113 -7.46 -11.72 0.38
C ALA A 113 -7.78 -10.74 -0.76
N ASN A 114 -8.06 -9.47 -0.44
CA ASN A 114 -8.21 -8.36 -1.39
C ASN A 114 -6.91 -7.54 -1.57
N GLY A 115 -5.79 -7.99 -0.99
CA GLY A 115 -4.51 -7.30 -1.05
C GLY A 115 -4.49 -5.98 -0.26
N LEU A 116 -5.31 -5.89 0.80
CA LEU A 116 -5.40 -4.75 1.70
C LEU A 116 -5.04 -5.16 3.13
N THR A 117 -4.44 -4.24 3.89
CA THR A 117 -4.12 -4.47 5.29
C THR A 117 -4.26 -3.19 6.10
N LEU A 118 -4.68 -3.32 7.36
CA LEU A 118 -4.68 -2.22 8.33
C LEU A 118 -3.34 -2.15 9.04
N TYR A 119 -2.70 -0.99 8.96
CA TYR A 119 -1.52 -0.66 9.73
C TYR A 119 -1.94 0.11 10.97
N VAL A 120 -1.25 -0.15 12.08
CA VAL A 120 -1.38 0.60 13.33
C VAL A 120 0.00 1.10 13.71
N THR A 121 0.06 2.39 14.03
CA THR A 121 1.24 3.03 14.61
C THR A 121 0.96 3.36 16.07
N TYR A 122 1.82 2.88 16.96
CA TYR A 122 1.83 3.27 18.37
C TYR A 122 3.27 3.49 18.81
N ASP A 123 3.55 4.64 19.42
CA ASP A 123 4.88 5.00 19.92
C ASP A 123 6.00 4.82 18.87
N GLY A 124 5.73 5.27 17.64
CA GLY A 124 6.64 5.12 16.49
C GLY A 124 6.72 3.70 15.91
N ASN A 125 6.14 2.69 16.56
CA ASN A 125 6.05 1.33 16.02
C ASN A 125 4.90 1.22 15.01
N ARG A 126 5.21 1.49 13.74
CA ARG A 126 4.29 1.28 12.62
C ARG A 126 4.39 -0.15 12.11
N GLY A 127 3.25 -0.81 11.93
CA GLY A 127 3.20 -2.11 11.26
C GLY A 127 1.79 -2.70 11.21
N HIS A 128 1.69 -3.94 10.77
CA HIS A 128 0.46 -4.73 10.74
C HIS A 128 0.70 -6.11 11.36
N GLY A 129 -0.35 -6.93 11.43
CA GLY A 129 -0.31 -8.23 12.10
C GLY A 129 -0.09 -8.17 13.61
N THR A 130 -0.12 -9.34 14.24
CA THR A 130 -0.09 -9.47 15.70
C THR A 130 1.19 -8.90 16.29
N SER A 131 1.04 -7.96 17.23
CA SER A 131 2.14 -7.46 18.04
C SER A 131 1.65 -7.08 19.44
N SER A 132 2.55 -7.19 20.41
CA SER A 132 2.32 -6.84 21.81
C SER A 132 3.26 -5.69 22.15
N LEU A 133 2.69 -4.52 22.47
CA LEU A 133 3.40 -3.28 22.69
C LEU A 133 3.18 -2.82 24.14
N PRO A 134 4.21 -2.87 24.99
CA PRO A 134 4.12 -2.40 26.37
C PRO A 134 3.77 -0.91 26.42
N MET A 135 2.82 -0.53 27.28
CA MET A 135 2.35 0.87 27.38
C MET A 135 3.05 1.67 28.48
N GLY A 136 3.97 1.07 29.23
CA GLY A 136 4.65 1.71 30.37
C GLY A 136 3.74 2.00 31.58
N THR A 137 2.46 1.65 31.50
CA THR A 137 1.47 1.86 32.58
C THR A 137 1.23 0.56 33.32
N THR A 138 1.44 0.57 34.65
CA THR A 138 1.22 -0.62 35.48
C THR A 138 -0.22 -0.68 36.02
N ILE A 139 -0.93 -1.76 35.71
CA ILE A 139 -2.25 -2.08 36.27
C ILE A 139 -2.07 -2.48 37.74
N LYS A 140 -2.59 -1.64 38.63
CA LYS A 140 -2.46 -1.79 40.08
C LYS A 140 -3.08 -3.10 40.57
N SER A 141 -2.45 -3.70 41.57
CA SER A 141 -2.93 -4.90 42.28
C SER A 141 -4.33 -4.72 42.89
N ILE A 142 -4.65 -3.50 43.31
CA ILE A 142 -5.94 -3.11 43.90
C ILE A 142 -6.40 -1.80 43.26
N GLY A 143 -7.69 -1.74 42.93
CA GLY A 143 -8.33 -0.55 42.36
C GLY A 143 -8.21 -0.49 40.83
N LYS A 144 -8.71 0.61 40.27
CA LYS A 144 -8.71 0.88 38.82
C LYS A 144 -7.49 1.69 38.41
N THR A 145 -6.98 1.39 37.23
CA THR A 145 -5.88 2.10 36.57
C THR A 145 -6.40 2.64 35.25
N ALA A 146 -6.28 3.96 35.04
CA ALA A 146 -6.54 4.56 33.74
C ALA A 146 -5.33 4.30 32.83
N VAL A 147 -5.60 3.84 31.62
CA VAL A 147 -4.61 3.53 30.58
C VAL A 147 -5.03 4.27 29.33
N THR A 148 -4.12 5.02 28.71
CA THR A 148 -4.38 5.78 27.50
C THR A 148 -3.28 5.55 26.46
N ALA A 149 -3.65 5.64 25.19
CA ALA A 149 -2.73 5.63 24.07
C ALA A 149 -3.21 6.56 22.96
N LYS A 150 -2.26 7.02 22.16
CA LYS A 150 -2.51 7.71 20.90
C LYS A 150 -2.02 6.81 19.78
N VAL A 151 -2.89 6.49 18.84
CA VAL A 151 -2.58 5.59 17.72
C VAL A 151 -2.94 6.21 16.39
N ASP A 152 -2.24 5.79 15.35
CA ASP A 152 -2.58 6.10 13.96
C ASP A 152 -3.04 4.83 13.27
N VAL A 153 -4.00 4.94 12.36
CA VAL A 153 -4.50 3.80 11.56
C VAL A 153 -4.47 4.14 10.09
N GLU A 154 -3.96 3.21 9.28
CA GLU A 154 -3.89 3.35 7.84
C GLU A 154 -4.44 2.09 7.14
N LEU A 155 -5.19 2.28 6.06
CA LEU A 155 -5.51 1.21 5.11
C LEU A 155 -4.47 1.25 3.99
N VAL A 156 -3.74 0.15 3.81
CA VAL A 156 -2.60 0.09 2.88
C VAL A 156 -2.81 -1.00 1.85
N LYS A 157 -2.41 -0.72 0.61
CA LYS A 157 -2.28 -1.74 -0.45
C LYS A 157 -1.11 -2.66 -0.13
N SER A 158 -1.37 -3.87 0.35
CA SER A 158 -0.33 -4.81 0.82
C SER A 158 -0.05 -5.96 -0.15
N GLY A 159 -0.94 -6.19 -1.12
CA GLY A 159 -0.79 -7.24 -2.14
C GLY A 159 -1.42 -6.84 -3.46
N ALA A 160 -1.38 -7.72 -4.47
CA ALA A 160 -2.06 -7.49 -5.74
C ALA A 160 -3.59 -7.46 -5.56
N THR A 161 -4.29 -6.67 -6.37
CA THR A 161 -5.75 -6.71 -6.43
C THR A 161 -6.17 -8.01 -7.10
N PRO A 162 -7.04 -8.83 -6.48
CA PRO A 162 -7.49 -10.07 -7.12
C PRO A 162 -8.33 -9.76 -8.37
N SER A 163 -8.32 -10.65 -9.36
CA SER A 163 -9.12 -10.50 -10.58
C SER A 163 -10.63 -10.46 -10.31
N VAL A 164 -11.05 -11.05 -9.20
CA VAL A 164 -12.40 -10.96 -8.63
C VAL A 164 -12.26 -10.61 -7.16
N ALA A 165 -12.85 -9.49 -6.75
CA ALA A 165 -12.86 -9.06 -5.36
C ALA A 165 -13.44 -10.17 -4.46
N LYS A 166 -12.77 -10.43 -3.35
CA LYS A 166 -13.27 -11.32 -2.30
C LYS A 166 -14.24 -10.55 -1.41
N PRO A 167 -15.17 -11.22 -0.72
CA PRO A 167 -16.00 -10.57 0.27
C PRO A 167 -15.14 -9.76 1.24
N PHE A 168 -15.59 -8.55 1.58
CA PHE A 168 -14.96 -7.73 2.61
C PHE A 168 -15.58 -8.05 3.97
N PRO A 169 -14.86 -7.77 5.08
CA PRO A 169 -15.44 -7.84 6.41
C PRO A 169 -16.69 -7.00 6.48
N VAL A 170 -17.77 -7.57 6.98
CA VAL A 170 -19.00 -6.80 7.17
C VAL A 170 -18.82 -5.81 8.31
N LEU A 171 -19.14 -4.54 8.05
CA LEU A 171 -19.20 -3.43 9.02
C LEU A 171 -17.87 -2.99 9.63
N SER A 172 -17.10 -3.89 10.24
CA SER A 172 -15.92 -3.53 11.04
C SER A 172 -14.85 -4.63 11.14
N VAL A 173 -13.61 -4.20 11.34
CA VAL A 173 -12.45 -5.07 11.59
C VAL A 173 -11.86 -4.76 12.96
N LEU A 174 -11.56 -5.79 13.75
CA LEU A 174 -10.83 -5.65 15.01
C LEU A 174 -9.37 -5.30 14.71
N THR A 175 -8.92 -4.15 15.18
CA THR A 175 -7.62 -3.57 14.77
C THR A 175 -6.64 -3.48 15.93
N ALA A 176 -7.12 -3.12 17.12
CA ALA A 176 -6.28 -3.01 18.30
C ALA A 176 -7.02 -3.37 19.59
N LEU A 177 -6.26 -3.72 20.63
CA LEU A 177 -6.75 -3.97 21.98
C LEU A 177 -5.93 -3.22 23.02
N ILE A 178 -6.55 -2.87 24.16
CA ILE A 178 -5.82 -2.55 25.40
C ILE A 178 -6.22 -3.58 26.45
N GLY A 179 -5.23 -4.25 27.05
CA GLY A 179 -5.46 -5.34 28.00
C GLY A 179 -4.28 -5.60 28.94
N GLY A 180 -4.42 -6.68 29.74
CA GLY A 180 -3.29 -7.31 30.42
C GLY A 180 -2.39 -8.10 29.46
N PRO A 181 -1.37 -8.82 29.97
CA PRO A 181 -0.36 -9.51 29.16
C PRO A 181 -0.85 -10.77 28.42
N ASP A 182 -2.11 -11.16 28.58
CA ASP A 182 -2.67 -12.44 28.13
C ASP A 182 -3.47 -12.37 26.82
N ASN A 183 -3.42 -11.24 26.08
CA ASN A 183 -4.10 -10.94 24.80
C ASN A 183 -5.57 -11.40 24.65
N SER A 184 -6.22 -11.73 25.77
CA SER A 184 -7.59 -12.25 25.84
C SER A 184 -8.56 -11.17 25.37
N THR A 185 -9.24 -11.44 24.25
CA THR A 185 -10.27 -10.53 23.72
C THR A 185 -11.49 -10.41 24.63
N ALA A 186 -11.67 -11.32 25.60
CA ALA A 186 -12.74 -11.27 26.58
C ALA A 186 -12.46 -10.27 27.70
N ASP A 187 -11.18 -9.98 27.94
CA ASP A 187 -10.72 -9.18 29.08
C ASP A 187 -10.08 -7.86 28.66
N ALA A 188 -9.69 -7.75 27.39
CA ALA A 188 -9.21 -6.53 26.78
C ALA A 188 -10.38 -5.69 26.21
N THR A 189 -10.19 -4.37 26.21
CA THR A 189 -11.08 -3.50 25.42
C THR A 189 -10.70 -3.57 23.95
N ARG A 190 -11.72 -3.49 23.09
CA ARG A 190 -11.60 -3.67 21.64
C ARG A 190 -11.76 -2.34 20.91
N TYR A 191 -10.89 -2.14 19.93
CA TYR A 191 -10.93 -0.98 19.03
C TYR A 191 -11.02 -1.44 17.59
N LEU A 192 -12.02 -0.92 16.88
CA LEU A 192 -12.39 -1.38 15.55
C LEU A 192 -12.31 -0.26 14.52
N MET A 193 -11.94 -0.65 13.31
CA MET A 193 -12.09 0.16 12.10
C MET A 193 -13.42 -0.20 11.43
N TYR A 194 -14.12 0.79 10.84
CA TYR A 194 -15.42 0.61 10.19
C TYR A 194 -15.40 1.02 8.70
N GLY A 195 -16.49 0.75 7.97
CA GLY A 195 -16.71 1.25 6.60
C GLY A 195 -16.28 0.29 5.49
N PHE A 196 -16.28 -1.01 5.76
CA PHE A 196 -15.88 -2.06 4.79
C PHE A 196 -17.03 -2.60 3.93
N ASP A 197 -18.22 -2.03 4.08
CA ASP A 197 -19.47 -2.49 3.47
C ASP A 197 -19.62 -2.13 1.98
N ASN A 198 -18.90 -1.12 1.49
CA ASN A 198 -19.01 -0.66 0.11
C ASN A 198 -17.64 -0.25 -0.47
N ILE A 199 -16.73 -1.22 -0.54
CA ILE A 199 -15.41 -1.07 -1.17
C ILE A 199 -15.47 -1.62 -2.60
N SER A 200 -14.91 -0.88 -3.54
CA SER A 200 -14.78 -1.33 -4.93
C SER A 200 -13.41 -1.01 -5.51
N PHE A 201 -12.91 -1.90 -6.36
CA PHE A 201 -11.73 -1.66 -7.16
C PHE A 201 -12.14 -1.10 -8.52
N GLN A 202 -11.57 0.02 -8.92
CA GLN A 202 -11.85 0.66 -10.20
C GLN A 202 -10.54 0.87 -10.97
N PRO A 203 -10.53 0.65 -12.29
CA PRO A 203 -9.41 1.08 -13.11
C PRO A 203 -9.33 2.61 -13.06
N THR A 204 -8.14 3.14 -12.86
CA THR A 204 -7.93 4.58 -12.97
C THR A 204 -7.80 4.93 -14.44
N THR A 205 -8.62 5.85 -14.94
CA THR A 205 -8.51 6.29 -16.34
C THR A 205 -8.27 7.78 -16.45
N CYS A 206 -7.47 8.16 -17.43
CA CYS A 206 -7.33 9.52 -17.90
C CYS A 206 -7.68 9.58 -19.38
N THR A 207 -8.46 10.58 -19.77
CA THR A 207 -8.87 10.84 -21.14
C THR A 207 -8.33 12.20 -21.57
N THR A 208 -8.00 12.36 -22.85
CA THR A 208 -7.63 13.68 -23.38
C THR A 208 -8.89 14.49 -23.68
N THR A 209 -8.93 15.74 -23.21
CA THR A 209 -9.98 16.70 -23.59
C THR A 209 -9.58 17.48 -24.85
N THR A 210 -8.31 17.41 -25.25
CA THR A 210 -7.76 18.00 -26.48
C THR A 210 -7.20 16.88 -27.37
N PRO A 211 -8.03 16.13 -28.11
CA PRO A 211 -7.59 14.99 -28.89
C PRO A 211 -6.66 15.40 -30.05
N SER A 212 -6.76 16.65 -30.51
CA SER A 212 -5.86 17.23 -31.50
C SER A 212 -5.51 18.67 -31.10
N VAL A 213 -4.28 19.06 -31.36
CA VAL A 213 -3.79 20.43 -31.13
C VAL A 213 -3.12 20.91 -32.40
N SER A 214 -3.60 22.01 -32.97
CA SER A 214 -2.96 22.68 -34.10
C SER A 214 -2.22 23.91 -33.60
N VAL A 215 -0.92 23.99 -33.89
CA VAL A 215 -0.06 25.10 -33.48
C VAL A 215 0.48 25.78 -34.74
N ASP A 216 -0.14 26.88 -35.13
CA ASP A 216 0.36 27.71 -36.23
C ASP A 216 1.57 28.50 -35.76
N LEU A 217 2.79 28.14 -36.16
CA LEU A 217 4.02 28.86 -35.81
C LEU A 217 4.18 30.20 -36.53
N GLY A 218 3.39 30.47 -37.58
CA GLY A 218 3.46 31.66 -38.42
C GLY A 218 4.71 31.71 -39.31
N ALA A 219 4.81 32.77 -40.10
CA ALA A 219 5.96 33.02 -40.96
C ALA A 219 7.12 33.68 -40.19
N HIS A 220 8.35 33.27 -40.48
CA HIS A 220 9.58 33.84 -39.92
C HIS A 220 10.55 34.18 -41.03
N ALA A 221 11.07 35.41 -41.04
CA ALA A 221 12.10 35.82 -41.98
C ALA A 221 13.47 35.28 -41.55
N LEU A 222 14.25 34.79 -42.50
CA LEU A 222 15.63 34.39 -42.23
C LEU A 222 16.49 35.63 -41.98
N ASN A 223 17.30 35.61 -40.92
CA ASN A 223 18.22 36.68 -40.59
C ASN A 223 19.57 36.09 -40.17
N ALA A 224 20.63 36.44 -40.91
CA ALA A 224 21.98 35.93 -40.66
C ALA A 224 22.60 36.44 -39.35
N SER A 225 22.08 37.52 -38.77
CA SER A 225 22.60 38.14 -37.55
C SER A 225 21.87 37.69 -36.27
N SER A 226 20.64 37.18 -36.36
CA SER A 226 19.86 36.79 -35.17
C SER A 226 18.67 35.89 -35.52
N GLY A 227 18.31 34.95 -34.63
CA GLY A 227 17.15 34.07 -34.83
C GLY A 227 17.37 33.06 -35.97
N ILE A 228 16.29 32.52 -36.53
CA ILE A 228 16.40 31.55 -37.63
C ILE A 228 17.13 32.21 -38.82
N GLY A 229 18.16 31.54 -39.31
CA GLY A 229 19.08 32.03 -40.35
C GLY A 229 20.47 32.35 -39.83
N SER A 230 20.66 32.52 -38.51
CA SER A 230 21.96 32.92 -37.94
C SER A 230 22.92 31.75 -37.70
N GLY A 231 22.43 30.51 -37.77
CA GLY A 231 23.25 29.31 -37.60
C GLY A 231 22.54 28.18 -36.86
N ALA A 232 23.19 27.02 -36.80
CA ALA A 232 22.67 25.84 -36.10
C ALA A 232 22.41 26.15 -34.62
N GLY A 233 21.27 25.69 -34.09
CA GLY A 233 20.84 25.96 -32.72
C GLY A 233 20.04 27.26 -32.53
N SER A 234 19.96 28.13 -33.55
CA SER A 234 19.09 29.30 -33.50
C SER A 234 17.61 28.90 -33.57
N THR A 235 16.73 29.70 -32.97
CA THR A 235 15.30 29.38 -32.84
C THR A 235 14.41 30.56 -33.19
N SER A 236 13.16 30.29 -33.55
CA SER A 236 12.12 31.31 -33.60
C SER A 236 11.60 31.63 -32.19
N LYS A 237 10.68 32.60 -32.10
CA LYS A 237 9.83 32.74 -30.91
C LYS A 237 8.99 31.48 -30.70
N SER A 238 8.83 31.08 -29.44
CA SER A 238 7.95 29.97 -29.05
C SER A 238 6.48 30.38 -29.14
N LYS A 239 5.63 29.44 -29.54
CA LYS A 239 4.18 29.53 -29.37
C LYS A 239 3.72 28.46 -28.38
N GLY A 240 3.08 28.92 -27.32
CA GLY A 240 2.52 28.07 -26.28
C GLY A 240 1.26 27.34 -26.76
N PHE A 241 1.09 26.12 -26.28
CA PHE A 241 -0.14 25.35 -26.39
C PHE A 241 -0.28 24.47 -25.13
N ALA A 242 -1.40 23.78 -24.99
CA ALA A 242 -1.58 22.86 -23.87
C ALA A 242 -2.34 21.61 -24.30
N ILE A 243 -2.03 20.50 -23.65
CA ILE A 243 -2.81 19.27 -23.73
C ILE A 243 -3.69 19.18 -22.49
N GLY A 244 -5.00 19.21 -22.68
CA GLY A 244 -5.98 19.04 -21.61
C GLY A 244 -6.23 17.55 -21.33
N LEU A 245 -6.21 17.18 -20.06
CA LEU A 245 -6.48 15.83 -19.58
C LEU A 245 -7.62 15.86 -18.57
N ARG A 246 -8.46 14.83 -18.60
CA ARG A 246 -9.51 14.57 -17.61
C ARG A 246 -9.32 13.18 -17.01
N CYS A 247 -9.05 13.11 -15.72
CA CYS A 247 -8.87 11.87 -14.98
C CYS A 247 -10.01 11.66 -13.98
N ASP A 248 -10.29 10.39 -13.67
CA ASP A 248 -11.26 10.04 -12.65
C ASP A 248 -10.81 10.53 -11.26
N THR A 249 -11.76 11.05 -10.48
CA THR A 249 -11.53 11.55 -9.10
C THR A 249 -12.26 10.69 -8.08
N GLY A 250 -11.78 10.69 -6.84
CA GLY A 250 -12.42 9.98 -5.74
C GLY A 250 -12.12 8.48 -5.71
N VAL A 251 -11.01 8.09 -6.35
CA VAL A 251 -10.43 6.75 -6.27
C VAL A 251 -9.18 6.87 -5.39
N ALA A 252 -9.16 6.17 -4.26
CA ALA A 252 -8.02 6.12 -3.34
C ALA A 252 -6.86 5.34 -3.98
N GLY A 253 -5.66 5.90 -3.90
CA GLY A 253 -4.47 5.36 -4.54
C GLY A 253 -3.40 6.43 -4.75
N ALA A 254 -2.23 5.99 -5.18
CA ALA A 254 -1.21 6.84 -5.78
C ALA A 254 -1.09 6.40 -7.23
N PHE A 255 -1.32 7.33 -8.15
CA PHE A 255 -1.13 7.10 -9.56
C PHE A 255 -0.42 8.29 -10.20
N GLU A 256 0.45 7.98 -11.14
CA GLU A 256 1.28 8.93 -11.86
C GLU A 256 0.75 9.06 -13.28
N VAL A 257 0.44 10.29 -13.70
CA VAL A 257 0.10 10.57 -15.09
C VAL A 257 1.38 10.96 -15.82
N ASN A 258 1.71 10.19 -16.84
CA ASN A 258 2.85 10.39 -17.72
C ASN A 258 2.39 10.78 -19.12
N LEU A 259 3.10 11.72 -19.73
CA LEU A 259 2.91 12.10 -21.13
C LEU A 259 4.14 11.66 -21.93
N THR A 260 3.93 11.22 -23.17
CA THR A 260 4.98 10.96 -24.14
C THR A 260 4.62 11.71 -25.41
N LEU A 261 5.58 12.38 -26.04
CA LEU A 261 5.44 12.98 -27.37
C LEU A 261 6.42 12.27 -28.29
N ASP A 262 5.94 11.81 -29.44
CA ASP A 262 6.76 11.09 -30.40
C ASP A 262 6.43 11.49 -31.84
N GLY A 263 7.41 11.36 -32.73
CA GLY A 263 7.30 11.74 -34.13
C GLY A 263 8.63 11.56 -34.86
N LYS A 264 8.62 11.80 -36.17
CA LYS A 264 9.86 11.72 -36.96
C LYS A 264 10.85 12.77 -36.47
N ALA A 265 11.96 12.35 -35.87
CA ALA A 265 12.93 13.25 -35.25
C ALA A 265 14.09 13.61 -36.18
N VAL A 266 14.64 14.83 -36.01
CA VAL A 266 16.01 15.18 -36.41
C VAL A 266 16.96 14.97 -35.22
N ASP A 267 16.51 15.37 -34.02
CA ASP A 267 17.23 15.18 -32.76
C ASP A 267 16.20 14.93 -31.65
N ALA A 268 16.01 13.65 -31.30
CA ALA A 268 15.03 13.22 -30.30
C ALA A 268 15.35 13.76 -28.90
N SER A 269 16.64 13.82 -28.54
CA SER A 269 17.11 14.30 -27.23
C SER A 269 16.81 15.77 -26.97
N LYS A 270 16.62 16.54 -28.05
CA LYS A 270 16.30 17.98 -28.00
C LYS A 270 14.85 18.28 -28.40
N GLY A 271 14.00 17.28 -28.60
CA GLY A 271 12.61 17.52 -28.99
C GLY A 271 12.45 18.04 -30.41
N VAL A 272 13.43 17.85 -31.29
CA VAL A 272 13.43 18.43 -32.64
C VAL A 272 12.83 17.44 -33.64
N LEU A 273 11.62 17.73 -34.06
CA LEU A 273 10.91 17.03 -35.13
C LEU A 273 11.45 17.43 -36.51
N ALA A 274 11.50 16.45 -37.39
CA ALA A 274 11.70 16.63 -38.82
C ALA A 274 10.45 17.22 -39.46
N LEU A 275 10.66 17.97 -40.55
CA LEU A 275 9.55 18.48 -41.35
C LEU A 275 8.84 17.33 -42.09
N SER A 276 7.56 17.53 -42.38
CA SER A 276 6.75 16.63 -43.21
C SER A 276 7.31 16.53 -44.62
N SER A 277 7.02 15.45 -45.33
CA SER A 277 7.46 15.26 -46.73
C SER A 277 6.88 16.28 -47.71
N SER A 278 5.80 16.96 -47.33
CA SER A 278 5.17 18.05 -48.10
C SER A 278 5.81 19.43 -47.86
N SER A 279 6.76 19.54 -46.94
CA SER A 279 7.49 20.77 -46.64
C SER A 279 8.69 20.92 -47.57
N ASP A 280 9.01 22.15 -47.99
CA ASP A 280 10.11 22.49 -48.89
C ASP A 280 11.21 23.36 -48.24
N ALA A 281 10.99 23.81 -46.99
CA ALA A 281 12.06 24.38 -46.17
C ALA A 281 13.12 23.32 -45.85
N SER A 282 14.37 23.76 -45.67
CA SER A 282 15.47 22.87 -45.27
C SER A 282 16.42 23.54 -44.27
N GLY A 283 17.16 22.73 -43.52
CA GLY A 283 18.04 23.20 -42.45
C GLY A 283 17.30 23.64 -41.18
N VAL A 284 16.00 23.37 -41.07
CA VAL A 284 15.16 23.66 -39.91
C VAL A 284 14.32 22.44 -39.52
N GLY A 285 13.96 22.36 -38.25
CA GLY A 285 12.97 21.46 -37.68
C GLY A 285 12.04 22.21 -36.74
N ILE A 286 11.12 21.48 -36.09
CA ILE A 286 10.23 22.04 -35.07
C ILE A 286 10.61 21.45 -33.72
N GLN A 287 10.99 22.30 -32.78
CA GLN A 287 11.33 21.91 -31.42
C GLN A 287 10.11 21.99 -30.50
N LEU A 288 9.85 20.93 -29.77
CA LEU A 288 8.88 20.88 -28.68
C LEU A 288 9.56 21.07 -27.32
N LEU A 289 8.94 21.90 -26.48
CA LEU A 289 9.41 22.25 -25.14
C LEU A 289 8.30 22.00 -24.11
N LYS A 290 8.70 21.66 -22.89
CA LYS A 290 7.83 21.62 -21.71
C LYS A 290 7.52 23.04 -21.23
N GLY A 291 6.56 23.16 -20.31
CA GLY A 291 6.16 24.45 -19.74
C GLY A 291 7.25 25.20 -18.97
N ASP A 292 8.36 24.54 -18.64
CA ASP A 292 9.58 25.10 -18.03
C ASP A 292 10.68 25.45 -19.06
N ASP A 293 10.31 25.47 -20.36
CA ASP A 293 11.20 25.68 -21.51
C ASP A 293 12.31 24.63 -21.70
N THR A 294 12.28 23.52 -20.95
CA THR A 294 13.22 22.42 -21.20
C THR A 294 12.73 21.55 -22.39
N PRO A 295 13.65 21.00 -23.21
CA PRO A 295 13.27 20.15 -24.33
C PRO A 295 12.45 18.94 -23.91
N VAL A 296 11.47 18.58 -24.74
CA VAL A 296 10.80 17.29 -24.65
C VAL A 296 11.69 16.24 -25.31
N GLU A 297 12.11 15.22 -24.57
CA GLU A 297 12.79 14.07 -25.19
C GLU A 297 11.76 13.20 -25.93
N LEU A 298 11.88 13.11 -27.25
CA LEU A 298 10.89 12.40 -28.07
C LEU A 298 10.94 10.89 -27.79
N GLY A 299 9.77 10.29 -27.63
CA GLY A 299 9.60 8.86 -27.32
C GLY A 299 9.83 8.49 -25.85
N THR A 300 10.24 9.45 -25.00
CA THR A 300 10.50 9.22 -23.58
C THR A 300 9.35 9.78 -22.72
N PRO A 301 8.71 8.96 -21.86
CA PRO A 301 7.65 9.43 -20.97
C PRO A 301 8.20 10.34 -19.87
N TRP A 302 7.44 11.36 -19.50
CA TRP A 302 7.71 12.17 -18.30
C TRP A 302 6.45 12.44 -17.50
N LYS A 303 6.64 12.61 -16.19
CA LYS A 303 5.56 12.85 -15.24
C LYS A 303 4.96 14.24 -15.43
N VAL A 304 3.64 14.31 -15.55
CA VAL A 304 2.87 15.56 -15.67
C VAL A 304 1.95 15.84 -14.49
N SER A 305 1.58 14.82 -13.72
CA SER A 305 0.83 14.99 -12.47
C SER A 305 1.03 13.81 -11.53
N ASP A 306 1.11 14.10 -10.24
CA ASP A 306 0.84 13.14 -9.16
C ASP A 306 -0.68 13.16 -8.88
N SER A 307 -1.28 11.98 -8.67
CA SER A 307 -2.64 11.75 -8.11
C SER A 307 -3.57 12.98 -8.11
N PRO A 308 -4.44 13.21 -9.11
CA PRO A 308 -5.47 14.25 -9.12
C PRO A 308 -6.52 14.01 -8.02
N SER A 309 -6.13 14.22 -6.76
CA SER A 309 -7.01 14.14 -5.59
C SER A 309 -7.98 15.31 -5.51
N ALA A 310 -7.72 16.42 -6.23
CA ALA A 310 -8.48 17.67 -6.10
C ALA A 310 -9.10 18.21 -7.40
N SER A 311 -8.68 17.76 -8.59
CA SER A 311 -9.26 18.25 -9.84
C SER A 311 -9.24 17.18 -10.92
N ALA A 312 -10.44 16.82 -11.37
CA ALA A 312 -10.67 15.86 -12.45
C ALA A 312 -10.10 16.30 -13.79
N THR A 313 -9.57 17.53 -13.91
CA THR A 313 -9.11 18.09 -15.17
C THR A 313 -7.89 18.97 -14.93
N PHE A 314 -6.86 18.79 -15.73
CA PHE A 314 -5.66 19.63 -15.72
C PHE A 314 -5.08 19.75 -17.12
N SER A 315 -4.23 20.75 -17.32
CA SER A 315 -3.60 21.07 -18.60
C SER A 315 -2.09 20.95 -18.49
N VAL A 316 -1.46 20.28 -19.45
CA VAL A 316 -0.01 20.19 -19.57
C VAL A 316 0.47 21.30 -20.51
N PRO A 317 1.10 22.37 -19.99
CA PRO A 317 1.62 23.44 -20.82
C PRO A 317 2.85 22.97 -21.61
N LEU A 318 2.87 23.31 -22.89
CA LEU A 318 3.93 22.99 -23.84
C LEU A 318 4.18 24.21 -24.73
N SER A 319 5.31 24.24 -25.43
CA SER A 319 5.51 25.20 -26.50
C SER A 319 6.22 24.58 -27.69
N ALA A 320 6.02 25.19 -28.86
CA ALA A 320 6.68 24.80 -30.10
C ALA A 320 7.37 26.01 -30.73
N ARG A 321 8.52 25.77 -31.38
CA ARG A 321 9.27 26.80 -32.14
C ARG A 321 10.01 26.17 -33.31
N TYR A 322 10.35 26.96 -34.32
CA TYR A 322 11.35 26.53 -35.29
C TYR A 322 12.73 26.44 -34.65
N TYR A 323 13.50 25.44 -35.05
CA TYR A 323 14.87 25.20 -34.60
C TYR A 323 15.76 24.94 -35.81
N GLN A 324 16.82 25.73 -35.98
CA GLN A 324 17.74 25.56 -37.09
C GLN A 324 18.69 24.38 -36.82
N THR A 325 18.65 23.38 -37.68
CA THR A 325 19.40 22.12 -37.53
C THR A 325 20.73 22.13 -38.28
N GLY A 326 20.86 22.94 -39.35
CA GLY A 326 22.06 23.03 -40.19
C GLY A 326 22.73 24.40 -40.14
N ALA A 327 23.91 24.52 -40.75
CA ALA A 327 24.62 25.80 -40.88
C ALA A 327 23.80 26.85 -41.66
N THR A 328 23.02 26.40 -42.64
CA THR A 328 22.16 27.25 -43.48
C THR A 328 20.71 26.76 -43.46
N ALA A 329 19.77 27.68 -43.34
CA ALA A 329 18.34 27.43 -43.54
C ALA A 329 17.89 27.94 -44.92
N LYS A 330 16.97 27.22 -45.59
CA LYS A 330 16.32 27.69 -46.82
C LYS A 330 14.85 28.01 -46.56
N PRO A 331 14.32 29.12 -47.12
CA PRO A 331 12.90 29.46 -47.00
C PRO A 331 12.01 28.38 -47.62
N GLY A 332 10.81 28.22 -47.06
CA GLY A 332 9.80 27.29 -47.52
C GLY A 332 8.72 27.07 -46.46
N ILE A 333 7.71 26.27 -46.81
CA ILE A 333 6.74 25.66 -45.91
C ILE A 333 7.48 24.70 -44.98
N ALA A 334 7.20 24.82 -43.68
CA ALA A 334 7.82 24.02 -42.63
C ALA A 334 6.76 23.51 -41.64
N ASN A 335 6.16 22.37 -41.97
CA ASN A 335 5.15 21.69 -41.16
C ASN A 335 5.73 20.42 -40.54
N SER A 336 5.19 20.00 -39.40
CA SER A 336 5.49 18.70 -38.78
C SER A 336 4.27 18.20 -38.00
N SER A 337 4.32 16.95 -37.56
CA SER A 337 3.31 16.35 -36.70
C SER A 337 3.96 15.44 -35.67
N ALA A 338 3.37 15.39 -34.48
CA ALA A 338 3.73 14.47 -33.42
C ALA A 338 2.47 13.84 -32.84
N THR A 339 2.64 12.65 -32.28
CA THR A 339 1.62 11.94 -31.53
C THR A 339 1.94 12.08 -30.06
N PHE A 340 0.94 12.42 -29.24
CA PHE A 340 1.08 12.33 -27.80
C PHE A 340 0.39 11.06 -27.29
N THR A 341 1.01 10.41 -26.31
CA THR A 341 0.47 9.24 -25.61
C THR A 341 0.40 9.55 -24.12
N VAL A 342 -0.76 9.30 -23.51
CA VAL A 342 -0.95 9.44 -22.07
C VAL A 342 -0.87 8.05 -21.46
N THR A 343 -0.01 7.88 -20.47
CA THR A 343 0.09 6.64 -19.68
C THR A 343 -0.18 6.94 -18.22
N TYR A 344 -0.79 6.00 -17.54
CA TYR A 344 -1.05 6.03 -16.10
C TYR A 344 -0.35 4.82 -15.48
N LYS A 345 0.24 5.01 -14.29
CA LYS A 345 0.97 3.98 -13.54
C LYS A 345 0.67 4.09 -12.05
#